data_AF-A0A9P0YTT6-F1
#
_entry.id   AF-A0A9P0YTT6-F1
#
_cell.length_a   1.000
_cell.length_b   1.000
_cell.length_c   1.000
_cell.angle_alpha   90.00
_cell.angle_beta   90.00
_cell.angle_gamma   90.00
#
_symmetry.space_group_name_H-M   'P 1'
#
loop_
_entity.id
_entity.type
_entity.pdbx_description
1 polymer ?
#
loop_
_entity_poly.entity_id
_entity_poly.type
_entity_poly.pdbx_seq_one_letter_code
_entity_poly.pdbx_strand_id
1 'polypeptide(L)'
;MHHSGPVRKFRFLFGCCDFGTLNSRMFDIYQWLTFVTQKGVEEIHLKIDEEDRFMLPNCIFSCPTLRRLRIHGSSYDTVDAPRNLLNLTSLYFEEVDFKPSGHAINAPMLENLSFYSCDETMFHFNITAPKLGKLTIEGCSYHQTNGYLPVNYSSWESVRTL
;
A
#
# COMPACT_ATOMS: atom_id res chain seq x y z
N MET A 1 -15.83 -12.86 14.77
CA MET A 1 -16.45 -12.99 13.43
C MET A 1 -16.53 -14.47 13.06
N HIS A 2 -17.72 -14.96 12.68
CA HIS A 2 -17.88 -16.33 12.18
C HIS A 2 -18.32 -16.27 10.71
N HIS A 3 -17.40 -16.62 9.80
CA HIS A 3 -17.68 -16.77 8.38
C HIS A 3 -17.09 -18.11 7.91
N SER A 4 -17.95 -18.94 7.29
CA SER A 4 -17.60 -20.31 6.91
C SER A 4 -17.16 -20.46 5.45
N GLY A 5 -17.32 -19.42 4.62
CA GLY A 5 -16.91 -19.41 3.21
C GLY A 5 -15.54 -18.80 2.94
N PRO A 6 -15.05 -18.87 1.69
CA PRO A 6 -13.87 -18.13 1.26
C PRO A 6 -14.14 -16.62 1.27
N VAL A 7 -13.19 -15.83 1.77
CA VAL A 7 -13.27 -14.36 1.74
C VAL A 7 -12.32 -13.87 0.65
N ARG A 8 -12.83 -13.57 -0.55
CA ARG A 8 -11.94 -13.14 -1.67
C ARG A 8 -11.59 -11.66 -1.62
N LYS A 9 -12.51 -10.83 -1.13
CA LYS A 9 -12.34 -9.38 -1.06
C LYS A 9 -12.71 -8.89 0.32
N PHE A 10 -11.81 -8.12 0.91
CA PHE A 10 -12.02 -7.46 2.18
C PHE A 10 -11.90 -5.94 2.00
N ARG A 11 -12.88 -5.21 2.51
CA ARG A 11 -12.85 -3.74 2.52
C ARG A 11 -13.10 -3.28 3.94
N PHE A 12 -12.22 -2.43 4.43
CA PHE A 12 -12.36 -1.75 5.69
C PHE A 12 -12.30 -0.26 5.43
N LEU A 13 -13.38 0.44 5.80
CA LEU A 13 -13.52 1.88 5.66
C LEU A 13 -13.67 2.42 7.07
N PHE A 14 -12.68 3.18 7.50
CA PHE A 14 -12.68 3.90 8.76
C PHE A 14 -12.43 5.36 8.44
N GLY A 15 -13.52 6.13 8.42
CA GLY A 15 -13.47 7.58 8.48
C GLY A 15 -14.20 7.95 9.75
N CYS A 16 -13.55 8.63 10.67
CA CYS A 16 -14.20 9.05 11.89
C CYS A 16 -13.82 10.49 12.23
N CYS A 17 -14.84 11.27 12.59
CA CYS A 17 -14.75 12.69 12.85
C CYS A 17 -14.14 13.04 14.22
N ASP A 18 -13.67 12.02 14.97
CA ASP A 18 -13.18 12.15 16.33
C ASP A 18 -11.78 11.54 16.45
N PHE A 19 -10.79 12.43 16.61
CA PHE A 19 -9.38 12.12 16.87
C PHE A 19 -9.21 10.97 17.88
N GLY A 20 -8.39 9.97 17.55
CA GLY A 20 -7.97 8.92 18.46
C GLY A 20 -8.88 7.69 18.55
N THR A 21 -9.98 7.65 17.79
CA THR A 21 -10.87 6.47 17.76
C THR A 21 -10.23 5.25 17.07
N LEU A 22 -9.32 5.41 16.11
CA LEU A 22 -8.66 4.26 15.47
C LEU A 22 -7.79 3.48 16.45
N ASN A 23 -7.01 4.15 17.31
CA ASN A 23 -6.14 3.50 18.29
C ASN A 23 -6.92 2.52 19.18
N SER A 24 -8.15 2.89 19.58
CA SER A 24 -9.02 2.01 20.37
C SER A 24 -9.49 0.76 19.61
N ARG A 25 -9.47 0.80 18.27
CA ARG A 25 -9.95 -0.27 17.36
C ARG A 25 -8.83 -1.01 16.65
N MET A 26 -7.57 -0.60 16.83
CA MET A 26 -6.42 -1.25 16.18
C MET A 26 -6.41 -2.76 16.44
N PHE A 27 -6.67 -3.19 17.67
CA PHE A 27 -6.72 -4.61 18.01
C PHE A 27 -7.77 -5.36 17.19
N ASP A 28 -8.98 -4.80 17.04
CA ASP A 28 -10.03 -5.38 16.21
C ASP A 28 -9.58 -5.47 14.74
N ILE A 29 -9.01 -4.39 14.21
CA ILE A 29 -8.54 -4.32 12.81
C ILE A 29 -7.48 -5.38 12.54
N TYR A 30 -6.50 -5.53 13.44
CA TYR A 30 -5.47 -6.57 13.35
C TYR A 30 -6.09 -7.98 13.36
N GLN A 31 -7.06 -8.23 14.24
CA GLN A 31 -7.78 -9.51 14.26
C GLN A 31 -8.52 -9.77 12.95
N TRP A 32 -9.16 -8.75 12.38
CA TRP A 32 -9.93 -8.90 11.15
C TRP A 32 -9.02 -9.18 9.96
N LEU A 33 -7.91 -8.44 9.84
CA LEU A 33 -6.88 -8.66 8.84
C LEU A 33 -6.26 -10.05 8.96
N THR A 34 -5.96 -10.49 10.18
CA THR A 34 -5.47 -11.85 10.45
C THR A 34 -6.48 -12.90 10.00
N PHE A 35 -7.75 -12.72 10.33
CA PHE A 35 -8.82 -13.65 9.97
C PHE A 35 -8.99 -13.76 8.44
N VAL A 36 -9.05 -12.63 7.71
CA VAL A 36 -9.26 -12.68 6.25
C VAL A 36 -8.05 -13.19 5.49
N THR A 37 -6.84 -12.90 5.96
CA THR A 37 -5.61 -13.45 5.37
C THR A 37 -5.52 -14.96 5.55
N GLN A 38 -5.96 -15.50 6.70
CA GLN A 38 -6.11 -16.94 6.92
C GLN A 38 -7.19 -17.58 6.05
N LYS A 39 -8.20 -16.82 5.62
CA LYS A 39 -9.27 -17.28 4.72
C LYS A 39 -8.92 -17.16 3.23
N GLY A 40 -7.68 -16.80 2.90
CA GLY A 40 -7.21 -16.74 1.52
C GLY A 40 -7.72 -15.53 0.75
N VAL A 41 -7.76 -14.36 1.38
CA VAL A 41 -8.15 -13.11 0.71
C VAL A 41 -7.24 -12.79 -0.48
N GLU A 42 -7.87 -12.31 -1.55
CA GLU A 42 -7.21 -11.98 -2.82
C GLU A 42 -7.09 -10.45 -2.99
N GLU A 43 -8.02 -9.70 -2.41
CA GLU A 43 -8.04 -8.24 -2.46
C GLU A 43 -8.34 -7.63 -1.09
N ILE A 44 -7.50 -6.68 -0.67
CA ILE A 44 -7.71 -5.87 0.53
C ILE A 44 -7.78 -4.39 0.11
N HIS A 45 -8.80 -3.68 0.58
CA HIS A 45 -8.89 -2.22 0.52
C HIS A 45 -9.02 -1.68 1.95
N LEU A 46 -8.08 -0.86 2.35
CA LEU A 46 -8.07 -0.15 3.62
C LEU A 46 -8.19 1.34 3.33
N LYS A 47 -9.28 1.94 3.80
CA LYS A 47 -9.40 3.40 3.91
C LYS A 47 -9.38 3.73 5.38
N ILE A 48 -8.34 4.42 5.79
CA ILE A 48 -8.12 4.92 7.13
C ILE A 48 -8.00 6.45 6.99
N ASP A 49 -8.21 7.19 8.06
CA ASP A 49 -8.09 8.65 8.03
C ASP A 49 -6.64 9.07 8.31
N GLU A 50 -6.21 10.16 7.67
CA GLU A 50 -4.80 10.59 7.55
C GLU A 50 -4.12 10.83 8.91
N GLU A 51 -4.89 11.23 9.91
CA GLU A 51 -4.38 11.58 11.25
C GLU A 51 -3.94 10.36 12.07
N ASP A 52 -4.44 9.17 11.73
CA ASP A 52 -4.14 7.96 12.48
C ASP A 52 -3.00 7.18 11.80
N ARG A 53 -1.83 7.16 12.45
CA ARG A 53 -0.64 6.41 12.01
C ARG A 53 -0.89 4.90 12.01
N PHE A 54 -1.54 4.38 10.97
CA PHE A 54 -1.84 2.97 10.85
C PHE A 54 -0.72 2.19 10.17
N MET A 55 -0.14 1.27 10.93
CA MET A 55 0.89 0.37 10.44
C MET A 55 0.26 -0.91 9.90
N LEU A 56 0.49 -1.21 8.62
CA LEU A 56 -0.01 -2.42 8.00
C LEU A 56 0.58 -3.66 8.68
N PRO A 57 -0.26 -4.63 9.10
CA PRO A 57 0.26 -5.85 9.69
C PRO A 57 1.00 -6.73 8.67
N ASN A 58 2.05 -7.38 9.17
CA ASN A 58 2.82 -8.40 8.44
C ASN A 58 1.98 -9.55 7.88
N CYS A 59 0.80 -9.83 8.44
CA CYS A 59 -0.10 -10.86 7.93
C CYS A 59 -0.61 -10.57 6.50
N ILE A 60 -0.78 -9.29 6.13
CA ILE A 60 -1.19 -8.88 4.77
C ILE A 60 -0.14 -9.34 3.78
N PHE A 61 1.13 -9.07 4.08
CA PHE A 61 2.25 -9.32 3.20
C PHE A 61 2.68 -10.79 3.14
N SER A 62 2.36 -11.55 4.19
CA SER A 62 2.59 -12.99 4.24
C SER A 62 1.45 -13.80 3.60
N CYS A 63 0.36 -13.15 3.17
CA CYS A 63 -0.80 -13.83 2.61
C CYS A 63 -0.50 -14.32 1.18
N PRO A 64 -0.46 -15.65 0.93
CA PRO A 64 -0.04 -16.18 -0.36
C PRO A 64 -1.05 -15.94 -1.49
N THR A 65 -2.32 -15.70 -1.13
CA THR A 65 -3.41 -15.48 -2.07
C THR A 65 -3.61 -14.01 -2.42
N LEU A 66 -3.03 -13.09 -1.64
CA LEU A 66 -3.26 -11.66 -1.81
C LEU A 66 -2.60 -11.17 -3.10
N ARG A 67 -3.43 -10.62 -4.00
CA ARG A 67 -3.00 -10.09 -5.30
C ARG A 67 -3.16 -8.59 -5.41
N ARG A 68 -4.12 -8.00 -4.69
CA ARG A 68 -4.43 -6.58 -4.79
C ARG A 68 -4.50 -5.94 -3.41
N LEU A 69 -3.75 -4.86 -3.23
CA LEU A 69 -3.78 -4.07 -2.01
C LEU A 69 -4.01 -2.60 -2.37
N ARG A 70 -5.09 -2.04 -1.80
CA ARG A 70 -5.42 -0.62 -1.89
C ARG A 70 -5.38 0.00 -0.50
N ILE A 71 -4.65 1.09 -0.36
CA ILE A 71 -4.49 1.83 0.88
C ILE A 71 -4.87 3.29 0.62
N HIS A 72 -5.70 3.85 1.51
CA HIS A 72 -6.10 5.26 1.51
C HIS A 72 -5.92 5.85 2.90
N GLY A 73 -5.40 7.08 2.99
CA GLY A 73 -5.39 7.92 4.21
C GLY A 73 -4.62 7.30 5.37
N SER A 74 -3.34 7.01 5.16
CA SER A 74 -2.52 6.35 6.18
C SER A 74 -1.06 6.73 6.03
N SER A 75 -0.30 6.72 7.12
CA SER A 75 1.16 6.72 7.03
C SER A 75 1.67 5.32 6.70
N TYR A 76 2.32 5.13 5.56
CA TYR A 76 3.02 3.90 5.20
C TYR A 76 4.47 3.98 5.69
N ASP A 77 4.77 3.25 6.76
CA ASP A 77 6.14 3.10 7.22
C ASP A 77 6.83 2.01 6.40
N THR A 78 7.75 2.44 5.56
CA THR A 78 8.57 1.58 4.71
C THR A 78 9.67 0.87 5.51
N VAL A 79 10.03 1.33 6.72
CA VAL A 79 11.08 0.74 7.57
C VAL A 79 10.68 -0.65 8.06
N ASP A 80 9.42 -0.79 8.48
CA ASP A 80 8.85 -2.07 8.90
C ASP A 80 8.16 -2.81 7.75
N ALA A 81 8.21 -2.25 6.53
CA ALA A 81 7.62 -2.90 5.38
C ALA A 81 8.35 -4.21 5.06
N PRO A 82 7.60 -5.24 4.65
CA PRO A 82 8.18 -6.52 4.24
C PRO A 82 9.19 -6.30 3.12
N ARG A 83 10.28 -7.06 3.18
CA ARG A 83 11.28 -7.02 2.11
C ARG A 83 10.76 -7.64 0.80
N ASN A 84 9.71 -8.46 0.86
CA ASN A 84 9.19 -9.19 -0.28
C ASN A 84 7.65 -9.15 -0.35
N LEU A 85 7.12 -8.83 -1.52
CA LEU A 85 5.71 -8.79 -1.90
C LEU A 85 5.46 -9.77 -3.06
N LEU A 86 5.63 -11.06 -2.79
CA LEU A 86 5.83 -12.06 -3.86
C LEU A 86 4.61 -12.31 -4.76
N ASN A 87 3.39 -12.11 -4.28
CA ASN A 87 2.16 -12.48 -5.00
C ASN A 87 1.30 -11.29 -5.44
N LEU A 88 1.68 -10.07 -5.03
CA LEU A 88 0.94 -8.87 -5.37
C LEU A 88 1.12 -8.53 -6.84
N THR A 89 0.00 -8.37 -7.55
CA THR A 89 -0.05 -7.92 -8.95
C THR A 89 -0.50 -6.47 -9.07
N SER A 90 -1.15 -5.92 -8.04
CA SER A 90 -1.57 -4.52 -7.99
C SER A 90 -1.38 -3.91 -6.60
N LEU A 91 -0.72 -2.75 -6.58
CA LEU A 91 -0.58 -1.85 -5.45
C LEU A 91 -1.18 -0.49 -5.79
N TYR A 92 -1.98 0.04 -4.88
CA TYR A 92 -2.62 1.34 -5.03
C TYR A 92 -2.52 2.09 -3.71
N PHE A 93 -2.01 3.32 -3.79
CA PHE A 93 -1.89 4.26 -2.69
C PHE A 93 -2.66 5.54 -3.04
N GLU A 94 -3.44 6.04 -2.09
CA GLU A 94 -4.19 7.30 -2.21
C GLU A 94 -4.09 8.10 -0.92
N GLU A 95 -3.62 9.35 -0.97
CA GLU A 95 -3.44 10.17 0.25
C GLU A 95 -2.61 9.42 1.31
N VAL A 96 -1.45 8.90 0.89
CA VAL A 96 -0.54 8.11 1.74
C VAL A 96 0.77 8.85 1.93
N ASP A 97 1.17 9.01 3.18
CA ASP A 97 2.48 9.52 3.58
C ASP A 97 3.49 8.37 3.70
N PHE A 98 4.63 8.49 3.04
CA PHE A 98 5.67 7.46 3.06
C PHE A 98 6.86 7.90 3.90
N LYS A 99 7.23 7.08 4.89
CA LYS A 99 8.47 7.33 5.63
C LYS A 99 9.69 6.87 4.81
N PRO A 100 10.88 7.47 5.01
CA PRO A 100 12.11 7.00 4.39
C PRO A 100 12.46 5.56 4.79
N SER A 101 12.67 4.65 3.83
CA SER A 101 13.23 3.31 4.07
C SER A 101 14.70 3.23 3.71
N GLY A 102 15.45 2.44 4.48
CA GLY A 102 16.82 2.02 4.14
C GLY A 102 16.90 0.83 3.16
N HIS A 103 15.77 0.24 2.75
CA HIS A 103 15.74 -0.93 1.86
C HIS A 103 14.70 -0.81 0.75
N ALA A 104 14.98 -1.48 -0.37
CA ALA A 104 14.00 -1.66 -1.44
C ALA A 104 13.09 -2.85 -1.15
N ILE A 105 11.81 -2.71 -1.49
CA ILE A 105 10.83 -3.79 -1.47
C ILE A 105 10.97 -4.59 -2.76
N ASN A 106 11.03 -5.91 -2.70
CA ASN A 106 11.03 -6.77 -3.87
C ASN A 106 9.60 -7.24 -4.19
N ALA A 107 9.07 -6.92 -5.36
CA ALA A 107 7.72 -7.25 -5.80
C ALA A 107 7.74 -7.90 -7.21
N PRO A 108 8.18 -9.16 -7.33
CA PRO A 108 8.47 -9.80 -8.61
C PRO A 108 7.25 -10.08 -9.50
N MET A 109 6.04 -10.01 -8.95
CA MET A 109 4.77 -10.24 -9.67
C MET A 109 3.95 -8.96 -9.89
N LEU A 110 4.46 -7.81 -9.44
CA LEU A 110 3.72 -6.55 -9.51
C LEU A 110 3.60 -6.06 -10.95
N GLU A 111 2.37 -5.89 -11.41
CA GLU A 111 2.05 -5.45 -12.78
C GLU A 111 1.52 -4.00 -12.79
N ASN A 112 0.85 -3.58 -11.72
CA ASN A 112 0.22 -2.27 -11.60
C ASN A 112 0.62 -1.61 -10.28
N LEU A 113 1.16 -0.39 -10.36
CA LEU A 113 1.48 0.45 -9.22
C LEU A 113 0.83 1.81 -9.44
N SER A 114 0.14 2.32 -8.42
CA SER A 114 -0.54 3.61 -8.53
C SER A 114 -0.42 4.45 -7.27
N PHE A 115 -0.17 5.73 -7.48
CA PHE A 115 -0.15 6.78 -6.48
C PHE A 115 -1.18 7.85 -6.86
N TYR A 116 -2.03 8.20 -5.93
CA TYR A 116 -3.13 9.15 -6.11
C TYR A 116 -3.10 10.17 -4.99
N SER A 117 -3.09 11.46 -5.30
CA SER A 117 -3.12 12.53 -4.28
C SER A 117 -2.05 12.36 -3.18
N CYS A 118 -0.92 11.71 -3.47
CA CYS A 118 0.22 11.61 -2.55
C CYS A 118 1.08 12.88 -2.64
N ASP A 119 1.79 13.21 -1.57
CA ASP A 119 2.79 14.26 -1.57
C ASP A 119 4.18 13.75 -2.05
N GLU A 120 5.21 14.57 -1.89
CA GLU A 120 6.58 14.23 -2.29
C GLU A 120 7.17 13.03 -1.55
N THR A 121 6.58 12.63 -0.42
CA THR A 121 7.07 11.48 0.34
C THR A 121 6.97 10.19 -0.46
N MET A 122 6.11 10.08 -1.48
CA MET A 122 6.00 8.89 -2.34
C MET A 122 7.34 8.42 -2.94
N PHE A 123 8.31 9.32 -3.11
CA PHE A 123 9.65 8.97 -3.57
C PHE A 123 10.47 8.16 -2.55
N HIS A 124 10.03 8.09 -1.29
CA HIS A 124 10.57 7.19 -0.29
C HIS A 124 10.17 5.73 -0.49
N PHE A 125 9.14 5.45 -1.31
CA PHE A 125 8.71 4.09 -1.61
C PHE A 125 9.63 3.43 -2.64
N ASN A 126 10.71 2.82 -2.15
CA ASN A 126 11.69 2.14 -2.98
C ASN A 126 11.25 0.69 -3.29
N ILE A 127 11.12 0.34 -4.58
CA ILE A 127 10.60 -0.96 -5.01
C ILE A 127 11.33 -1.50 -6.25
N THR A 128 11.58 -2.81 -6.26
CA THR A 128 12.04 -3.60 -7.41
C THR A 128 10.88 -4.43 -7.95
N ALA A 129 10.36 -4.07 -9.11
CA ALA A 129 9.18 -4.69 -9.72
C ALA A 129 9.42 -5.02 -11.22
N PRO A 130 10.11 -6.13 -11.54
CA PRO A 130 10.53 -6.45 -12.92
C PRO A 130 9.38 -6.73 -13.90
N LYS A 131 8.15 -6.96 -13.42
CA LYS A 131 6.96 -7.22 -14.25
C LYS A 131 6.02 -6.02 -14.37
N LEU A 132 6.40 -4.86 -13.84
CA LEU A 132 5.50 -3.72 -13.78
C LEU A 132 5.25 -3.20 -15.20
N GLY A 133 4.00 -3.33 -15.65
CA GLY A 133 3.56 -2.85 -16.96
C GLY A 133 2.86 -1.50 -16.88
N LYS A 134 2.37 -1.11 -15.69
CA LYS A 134 1.64 0.14 -15.48
C LYS A 134 2.07 0.83 -14.20
N LEU A 135 2.56 2.06 -14.34
CA LEU A 135 2.74 3.03 -13.28
C LEU A 135 1.75 4.18 -13.48
N THR A 136 1.08 4.60 -12.42
CA THR A 136 0.16 5.76 -12.44
C THR A 136 0.48 6.68 -11.27
N ILE A 137 0.63 7.97 -11.57
CA ILE A 137 0.85 9.04 -10.59
C ILE A 137 -0.13 10.14 -10.99
N GLU A 138 -1.13 10.39 -10.15
CA GLU A 138 -2.24 11.30 -10.49
C GLU A 138 -2.61 12.15 -9.28
N GLY A 139 -2.79 13.46 -9.47
CA GLY A 139 -3.12 14.38 -8.37
C GLY A 139 -2.04 14.55 -7.30
N CYS A 140 -0.85 13.97 -7.49
CA CYS A 140 0.26 14.07 -6.53
C CYS A 140 0.94 15.44 -6.56
N SER A 141 1.33 15.95 -5.40
CA SER A 141 2.09 17.20 -5.26
C SER A 141 3.58 16.90 -5.04
N TYR A 142 4.46 17.71 -5.63
CA TYR A 142 5.90 17.63 -5.37
C TYR A 142 6.55 19.01 -5.53
N HIS A 143 7.41 19.40 -4.59
CA HIS A 143 8.23 20.60 -4.75
C HIS A 143 9.42 20.28 -5.66
N GLN A 144 9.51 20.92 -6.83
CA GLN A 144 10.66 20.82 -7.75
C GLN A 144 11.91 21.54 -7.20
N THR A 145 12.32 21.29 -5.96
CA THR A 145 13.52 21.93 -5.39
C THR A 145 14.80 21.16 -5.67
N ASN A 146 14.74 19.93 -6.18
CA ASN A 146 15.90 19.23 -6.75
C ASN A 146 15.47 18.32 -7.91
N GLY A 147 15.88 18.70 -9.13
CA GLY A 147 15.49 18.05 -10.40
C GLY A 147 16.12 16.67 -10.64
N TYR A 148 15.85 15.70 -9.78
CA TYR A 148 16.15 14.29 -10.06
C TYR A 148 14.99 13.42 -9.61
N LEU A 149 14.23 12.91 -10.58
CA LEU A 149 13.48 11.67 -10.38
C LEU A 149 14.52 10.60 -9.97
N PRO A 150 14.40 9.93 -8.81
CA PRO A 150 15.19 8.76 -8.50
C PRO A 150 14.63 7.56 -9.28
N VAL A 151 14.63 7.65 -10.61
CA VAL A 151 14.19 6.58 -11.49
C VAL A 151 15.44 6.07 -12.19
N ASN A 152 15.86 4.86 -11.81
CA ASN A 152 16.88 4.11 -12.53
C ASN A 152 16.40 3.94 -13.98
N TYR A 153 16.94 4.75 -14.89
CA TYR A 153 16.47 4.99 -16.25
C TYR A 153 16.54 3.78 -17.20
N SER A 154 16.87 2.58 -16.70
CA SER A 154 17.13 1.40 -17.53
C SER A 154 15.93 0.46 -17.73
N SER A 155 14.73 0.75 -17.20
CA SER A 155 13.60 -0.21 -17.26
C SER A 155 12.19 0.34 -17.55
N TRP A 156 12.00 1.62 -17.88
CA TRP A 156 10.64 2.21 -17.98
C TRP A 156 10.39 2.96 -19.29
N GLU A 157 10.21 2.24 -20.40
CA GLU A 157 9.76 2.81 -21.69
C GLU A 157 8.24 3.10 -21.76
N SER A 158 7.51 3.17 -20.63
CA SER A 158 6.06 3.40 -20.68
C SER A 158 5.53 4.15 -19.46
N VAL A 159 6.00 5.38 -19.25
CA VAL A 159 5.28 6.35 -18.41
C VAL A 159 4.40 7.19 -19.32
N ARG A 160 3.08 6.98 -19.26
CA ARG A 160 2.11 7.93 -19.82
C ARG A 160 1.72 8.91 -18.72
N THR A 161 2.20 10.14 -18.84
CA THR A 161 1.64 11.30 -18.16
C THR A 161 0.43 11.74 -18.99
N LEU A 162 -0.78 11.65 -18.44
CA LEU A 162 -1.98 12.27 -19.02
C LEU A 162 -2.38 13.46 -18.16
#